data_AF-A0A0V0Z6G8-F1
#
_entry.id   AF-A0A0V0Z6G8-F1
#
_cell.length_a   1.000
_cell.length_b   1.000
_cell.length_c   1.000
_cell.angle_alpha   90.00
_cell.angle_beta   90.00
_cell.angle_gamma   90.00
#
_symmetry.space_group_name_H-M   'P 1'
#
loop_
_entity.id
_entity.type
_entity.pdbx_description
1 polymer ?
#
loop_
_entity_poly.entity_id
_entity_poly.type
_entity_poly.pdbx_seq_one_letter_code
_entity_poly.pdbx_strand_id
1 'polypeptide(L)' 'AAAWIVHTVPGFPKARTGYLFPPAEVQKGHLLICLTIKEDQIDTIGKSMTLRIATPLIYYNDIPDAQMDSRPNLKKLAN' A
#
# COMPACT_ATOMS: atom_id res chain seq x y z
N ALA A 1 -7.57 0.63 -13.52
CA ALA A 1 -6.82 1.64 -12.74
C ALA A 1 -6.80 1.21 -11.28
N ALA A 2 -5.74 1.54 -10.54
CA ALA A 2 -5.60 1.24 -9.11
C ALA A 2 -5.69 2.51 -8.26
N ALA A 3 -5.87 2.36 -6.95
CA ALA A 3 -5.75 3.47 -6.00
C ALA A 3 -4.51 3.25 -5.13
N TRP A 4 -3.69 4.29 -4.93
CA TRP A 4 -2.64 4.30 -3.92
C TRP A 4 -3.02 5.28 -2.82
N ILE A 5 -3.20 4.75 -1.61
CA ILE A 5 -3.52 5.52 -0.43
C ILE A 5 -2.26 5.65 0.43
N VAL A 6 -1.94 6.89 0.81
CA VAL A 6 -0.89 7.21 1.79
C VAL A 6 -1.55 7.90 2.96
N HIS A 7 -1.23 7.48 4.18
CA HIS A 7 -1.77 8.09 5.40
C HIS A 7 -0.76 8.08 6.54
N THR A 8 -1.05 8.88 7.56
CA THR A 8 -0.27 8.92 8.81
C THR A 8 -0.98 8.28 10.00
N VAL A 9 -2.20 7.77 9.82
CA VAL A 9 -2.99 7.13 10.89
C VAL A 9 -2.37 5.77 11.28
N PRO A 10 -1.97 5.55 12.53
CA PRO A 10 -1.38 4.28 12.96
C PRO A 10 -2.35 3.10 12.82
N GLY A 11 -1.85 1.96 12.31
CA GLY A 11 -2.62 0.72 12.18
C GLY A 11 -3.79 0.76 11.19
N PHE A 12 -3.93 1.84 10.43
CA PHE A 12 -4.89 1.96 9.34
C PHE A 12 -4.32 1.38 8.03
N PRO A 13 -5.16 0.84 7.14
CA PRO A 13 -6.39 0.11 7.50
C PRO A 13 -6.03 -1.19 8.24
N LYS A 14 -6.99 -1.80 8.91
CA LYS A 14 -6.79 -3.15 9.45
C LYS A 14 -7.17 -4.18 8.38
N ALA A 15 -6.25 -5.06 8.02
CA ALA A 15 -6.52 -6.09 7.02
C ALA A 15 -7.72 -6.97 7.42
N ARG A 16 -8.53 -7.36 6.43
CA ARG A 16 -9.64 -8.33 6.52
C ARG A 16 -10.75 -8.02 7.54
N THR A 17 -10.73 -6.85 8.17
CA THR A 17 -11.68 -6.49 9.24
C THR A 17 -12.11 -5.03 9.10
N GLY A 18 -13.26 -4.70 9.69
CA GLY A 18 -13.67 -3.30 9.81
C GLY A 18 -12.65 -2.52 10.64
N TYR A 19 -12.26 -1.35 10.15
CA TYR A 19 -11.41 -0.42 10.90
C TYR A 19 -12.29 0.65 11.56
N LEU A 20 -12.19 0.76 12.89
CA LEU A 20 -12.74 1.88 13.63
C LEU A 20 -11.62 2.88 13.91
N PHE A 21 -11.85 4.15 13.56
CA PHE A 21 -10.88 5.20 13.82
C PHE A 21 -10.64 5.35 15.34
N PRO A 22 -9.39 5.22 15.84
CA PRO A 22 -9.15 5.20 17.26
C PRO A 22 -9.51 6.56 17.89
N PRO A 23 -10.25 6.59 19.02
CA PRO A 23 -10.61 7.84 19.68
C PRO A 23 -9.39 8.71 20.04
N ALA A 24 -8.25 8.08 20.35
CA ALA A 24 -6.99 8.77 20.66
C ALA A 24 -6.37 9.52 19.47
N GLU A 25 -6.73 9.16 18.23
CA GLU A 25 -6.23 9.80 17.01
C GLU A 25 -7.14 10.98 16.57
N VAL A 26 -8.33 11.15 17.17
CA VAL A 26 -9.31 12.19 16.76
C VAL A 26 -8.79 13.61 16.99
N GLN A 27 -8.03 13.80 18.05
CA GLN A 27 -7.44 15.11 18.40
C GLN A 27 -6.09 15.36 17.70
N LYS A 28 -5.61 14.43 16.88
CA LYS A 28 -4.33 14.53 16.19
C LYS A 28 -4.53 14.91 14.73
N GLY A 29 -3.60 15.72 14.21
CA GLY A 29 -3.57 16.02 12.79
C GLY A 29 -3.08 14.82 11.99
N HIS A 30 -3.89 14.36 11.03
CA HIS A 30 -3.52 13.28 10.11
C HIS A 30 -3.60 13.74 8.66
N LEU A 31 -2.78 13.12 7.82
CA LEU A 31 -2.79 13.31 6.37
C LEU A 31 -3.36 12.05 5.71
N LEU A 32 -4.20 12.23 4.69
CA LEU A 32 -4.71 11.18 3.82
C LEU A 32 -4.62 11.66 2.37
N ILE A 33 -3.93 10.89 1.52
CA ILE A 33 -3.81 11.17 0.09
C ILE A 33 -4.27 9.94 -0.67
N CYS A 34 -5.12 10.14 -1.69
CA CYS A 34 -5.55 9.11 -2.63
C CYS A 34 -5.07 9.48 -4.04
N LEU A 35 -4.28 8.61 -4.66
CA LEU A 35 -3.75 8.79 -6.01
C LEU A 35 -4.34 7.73 -6.94
N THR A 36 -4.68 8.14 -8.17
CA THR A 36 -5.12 7.20 -9.21
C THR A 36 -3.94 6.66 -10.01
N ILE A 37 -3.81 5.34 -9.90
CA ILE A 37 -2.89 4.37 -10.47
C ILE A 37 -3.21 3.97 -11.92
N LYS A 38 -2.47 4.34 -12.96
CA LYS A 38 -2.55 3.52 -14.19
C LYS A 38 -1.93 2.14 -13.91
N GLU A 39 -2.56 1.08 -14.41
CA GLU A 39 -2.16 -0.29 -14.06
C GLU A 39 -0.75 -0.67 -14.53
N ASP A 40 -0.33 -0.11 -15.67
CA ASP A 40 1.01 -0.26 -16.23
C ASP A 40 2.11 0.38 -15.36
N GLN A 41 1.77 1.33 -14.48
CA GLN A 41 2.72 1.98 -13.58
C GLN A 41 2.92 1.21 -12.26
N ILE A 42 2.13 0.18 -11.98
CA ILE A 42 2.19 -0.55 -10.69
C ILE A 42 3.54 -1.24 -10.51
N ASP A 43 4.06 -1.89 -11.55
CA ASP A 43 5.36 -2.57 -11.47
C ASP A 43 6.51 -1.57 -11.29
N THR A 44 6.42 -0.39 -11.92
CA THR A 44 7.36 0.73 -11.73
C THR A 44 7.37 1.22 -10.28
N ILE A 45 6.21 1.31 -9.64
CA ILE A 45 6.11 1.67 -8.22
C ILE A 45 6.74 0.58 -7.35
N GLY A 46 6.45 -0.70 -7.63
CA GLY A 46 7.08 -1.83 -6.93
C GLY A 46 8.61 -1.77 -7.01
N LYS A 47 9.15 -1.44 -8.19
CA LYS A 47 10.59 -1.23 -8.40
C LYS A 47 11.14 -0.09 -7.54
N SER A 48 10.43 1.03 -7.48
CA SER A 48 10.83 2.19 -6.67
C SER A 48 10.87 1.89 -5.17
N MET A 49 9.85 1.18 -4.66
CA MET A 49 9.77 0.81 -3.25
C MET A 49 10.83 -0.22 -2.85
N THR A 50 11.12 -1.19 -3.73
CA THR A 50 12.11 -2.25 -3.49
C THR A 50 13.55 -1.72 -3.52
N LEU A 51 13.86 -0.81 -4.45
CA LEU A 51 15.25 -0.47 -4.76
C LEU A 51 15.74 0.84 -4.18
N ARG A 52 14.88 1.80 -3.79
CA ARG A 52 15.34 3.20 -3.71
C ARG A 52 14.82 4.09 -2.58
N ILE A 53 13.62 3.91 -2.01
CA ILE A 53 13.01 5.01 -1.25
C ILE A 53 12.59 4.67 0.19
N ALA A 54 12.01 3.50 0.46
CA ALA A 54 11.30 3.32 1.73
C ALA A 54 11.30 1.92 2.34
N THR A 55 11.78 0.87 1.64
CA THR A 55 11.79 -0.54 2.09
C THR A 55 10.63 -0.87 3.04
N PRO A 56 9.38 -0.81 2.55
CA PRO A 56 8.21 -0.81 3.42
C PRO A 56 8.05 -2.15 4.15
N LEU A 57 7.51 -2.12 5.37
CA LEU A 57 7.03 -3.32 6.04
C LEU A 57 5.67 -3.71 5.45
N ILE A 58 5.61 -4.88 4.80
CA ILE A 58 4.36 -5.43 4.26
C ILE A 58 3.77 -6.40 5.28
N TYR A 59 2.77 -5.94 6.01
CA TYR A 59 2.10 -6.76 7.03
C TYR A 59 0.96 -7.62 6.46
N TYR A 60 0.41 -7.24 5.30
CA TYR A 60 -0.65 -7.96 4.61
C TYR A 60 -0.61 -7.65 3.12
N ASN A 61 -0.82 -8.66 2.28
CA ASN A 61 -1.09 -8.50 0.86
C ASN A 61 -2.12 -9.53 0.41
N ASP A 62 -2.91 -9.18 -0.61
CA ASP A 62 -3.93 -10.02 -1.24
C ASP A 62 -3.83 -9.83 -2.75
N ILE A 63 -2.73 -10.32 -3.31
CA ILE A 63 -2.38 -10.12 -4.72
C ILE A 63 -2.56 -11.48 -5.43
N PRO A 64 -3.46 -11.59 -6.41
CA PRO A 64 -3.61 -12.82 -7.18
C PRO A 64 -2.33 -13.21 -7.92
N ASP A 65 -2.04 -14.51 -8.03
CA ASP A 65 -0.82 -15.02 -8.68
C ASP A 65 -0.62 -14.48 -10.10
N ALA A 66 -1.70 -14.37 -10.89
CA ALA A 66 -1.64 -13.79 -12.23
C ALA A 66 -1.10 -12.34 -12.24
N GLN A 67 -1.39 -11.55 -11.21
CA GLN A 67 -0.85 -10.18 -11.08
C GLN A 67 0.62 -10.20 -10.65
N MET A 68 1.00 -11.12 -9.76
CA MET A 68 2.40 -11.31 -9.32
C MET A 68 3.29 -11.76 -10.48
N ASP A 69 2.83 -12.69 -11.30
CA ASP A 69 3.59 -13.25 -12.41
C ASP A 69 3.74 -12.24 -13.56
N SER A 70 2.75 -11.36 -13.76
CA SER A 70 2.85 -10.26 -14.73
C SER A 70 3.70 -9.07 -14.26
N ARG A 71 4.08 -9.00 -12.97
CA ARG A 71 4.72 -7.84 -12.34
C ARG A 71 5.88 -8.26 -11.43
N PRO A 72 7.08 -8.52 -11.99
CA PRO A 72 8.19 -9.10 -11.25
C PRO A 72 8.71 -8.20 -10.11
N ASN A 73 8.64 -6.88 -10.25
CA ASN A 73 9.07 -5.97 -9.19
C ASN A 73 8.04 -5.91 -8.05
N LEU A 74 6.76 -6.02 -8.37
CA LEU A 74 5.71 -6.17 -7.35
C LEU A 74 5.86 -7.50 -6.59
N LYS A 75 6.16 -8.59 -7.31
CA LYS A 75 6.41 -9.91 -6.72
C LYS A 75 7.60 -9.91 -5.77
N LYS A 76 8.67 -9.20 -6.13
CA LYS A 76 9.85 -9.01 -5.27
C LYS A 76 9.57 -8.10 -4.07
N LEU A 77 8.64 -7.17 -4.20
CA LEU A 77 8.26 -6.32 -3.07
C LEU A 77 7.48 -7.13 -2.03
N ALA A 78 6.53 -7.97 -2.48
CA ALA A 78 5.63 -8.71 -1.62
C ALA A 78 6.24 -9.96 -0.92
N ASN A 79 7.40 -10.44 -1.39
CA ASN A 79 8.11 -11.62 -0.90
C ASN A 79 9.51 -11.27 -0.38
#